data_AF-A0A2D8RR49-F1
#
_entry.id   AF-A0A2D8RR49-F1
#
_cell.length_a   1.000
_cell.length_b   1.000
_cell.length_c   1.000
_cell.angle_alpha   90.00
_cell.angle_beta   90.00
_cell.angle_gamma   90.00
#
_symmetry.space_group_name_H-M   'P 1'
#
loop_
_entity.id
_entity.type
_entity.pdbx_description
1 polymer ?
#
loop_
_entity_poly.entity_id
_entity_poly.type
_entity_poly.pdbx_seq_one_letter_code
_entity_poly.pdbx_strand_id
1 'polypeptide(L)'
;MLKESYLKTSLSLLDRVFLQNQSTIETIAPLIADSVESGGVIHTFGSGHSEIIGREMVGRAGGLVCVSAILDTTGGFVENLQGYGRALAERYDRNHHLKAGEFIIIISNSGKNCSPIEIAEYAKGKGLKVVAITSMEMTRKVKTTHPSGKKLYEVADYTLDNCGVMGDAIVDLPGKEQSAGPTSTMAGALLINLLQMEVLERLLNRGADTPLLRSQNTEGAMEANIELARSYKGRLSKPL
;
A
#
# COMPACT_ATOMS: atom_id res chain seq x y z
N MET A 1 -4.66 -32.32 0.76
CA MET A 1 -3.37 -32.02 0.11
C MET A 1 -3.27 -30.58 -0.37
N LEU A 2 -4.26 -30.03 -1.10
CA LEU A 2 -4.18 -28.66 -1.63
C LEU A 2 -4.08 -27.58 -0.53
N LYS A 3 -4.96 -27.65 0.49
CA LYS A 3 -4.95 -26.68 1.60
C LYS A 3 -3.67 -26.75 2.43
N GLU A 4 -3.11 -27.95 2.63
CA GLU A 4 -1.85 -28.15 3.35
C GLU A 4 -0.65 -27.62 2.55
N SER A 5 -0.63 -27.87 1.23
CA SER A 5 0.38 -27.30 0.32
C SER A 5 0.33 -25.78 0.31
N TYR A 6 -0.87 -25.22 0.22
CA TYR A 6 -1.10 -23.77 0.28
C TYR A 6 -0.58 -23.18 1.59
N LEU A 7 -0.96 -23.74 2.74
CA LEU A 7 -0.52 -23.26 4.05
C LEU A 7 1.01 -23.27 4.17
N LYS A 8 1.64 -24.41 3.87
CA LYS A 8 3.11 -24.57 3.96
C LYS A 8 3.85 -23.56 3.09
N THR A 9 3.40 -23.43 1.83
CA THR A 9 4.04 -22.56 0.85
C THR A 9 3.78 -21.08 1.15
N SER A 10 2.60 -20.74 1.64
CA SER A 10 2.27 -19.38 2.09
C SER A 10 3.13 -18.95 3.28
N LEU A 11 3.29 -19.81 4.30
CA LEU A 11 4.16 -19.51 5.45
C LEU A 11 5.60 -19.25 5.01
N SER A 12 6.14 -20.13 4.16
CA SER A 12 7.49 -19.95 3.60
C SER A 12 7.62 -18.67 2.76
N LEU A 13 6.56 -18.27 2.05
CA LEU A 13 6.54 -17.01 1.31
C LEU A 13 6.53 -15.81 2.26
N LEU A 14 5.71 -15.82 3.32
CA LEU A 14 5.63 -14.73 4.30
C LEU A 14 6.96 -14.54 5.05
N ASP A 15 7.67 -15.62 5.37
CA ASP A 15 9.02 -15.54 5.94
C ASP A 15 9.99 -14.82 4.99
N ARG A 16 9.94 -15.15 3.69
CA ARG A 16 10.75 -14.44 2.68
C ARG A 16 10.35 -12.97 2.57
N VAL A 17 9.06 -12.67 2.59
CA VAL A 17 8.54 -11.29 2.56
C VAL A 17 9.12 -10.48 3.72
N PHE A 18 9.08 -11.04 4.93
CA PHE A 18 9.68 -10.38 6.09
C PHE A 18 11.18 -10.16 5.90
N LEU A 19 11.94 -11.23 5.63
CA LEU A 19 13.41 -11.18 5.55
C LEU A 19 13.93 -10.28 4.43
N GLN A 20 13.32 -10.32 3.24
CA GLN A 20 13.83 -9.57 2.07
C GLN A 20 13.56 -8.08 2.14
N ASN A 21 12.54 -7.66 2.90
CA ASN A 21 12.11 -6.26 2.94
C ASN A 21 12.60 -5.49 4.16
N GLN A 22 13.29 -6.14 5.13
CA GLN A 22 13.73 -5.49 6.37
C GLN A 22 14.51 -4.21 6.11
N SER A 23 15.57 -4.29 5.30
CA SER A 23 16.43 -3.12 5.01
C SER A 23 15.67 -1.95 4.37
N THR A 24 14.73 -2.23 3.46
CA THR A 24 13.89 -1.19 2.87
C THR A 24 12.97 -0.58 3.93
N ILE A 25 12.32 -1.40 4.76
CA ILE A 25 11.43 -0.94 5.84
C ILE A 25 12.22 -0.07 6.83
N GLU A 26 13.37 -0.53 7.30
CA GLU A 26 14.27 0.21 8.20
C GLU A 26 14.74 1.54 7.61
N THR A 27 14.87 1.61 6.28
CA THR A 27 15.25 2.85 5.58
C THR A 27 14.10 3.84 5.49
N ILE A 28 12.88 3.38 5.16
CA ILE A 28 11.75 4.28 4.87
C ILE A 28 10.95 4.67 6.11
N ALA A 29 10.88 3.80 7.11
CA ALA A 29 10.04 4.03 8.28
C ALA A 29 10.44 5.28 9.08
N PRO A 30 11.73 5.61 9.30
CA PRO A 30 12.10 6.88 9.93
C PRO A 30 11.60 8.10 9.17
N LEU A 31 11.65 8.06 7.83
CA LEU A 31 11.19 9.17 6.99
C LEU A 31 9.67 9.33 7.02
N ILE A 32 8.93 8.22 7.07
CA ILE A 32 7.49 8.23 7.27
C ILE A 32 7.15 8.74 8.67
N ALA A 33 7.91 8.33 9.70
CA ALA A 33 7.73 8.82 11.06
C ALA A 33 7.92 10.35 11.13
N ASP A 34 8.95 10.90 10.49
CA ASP A 34 9.17 12.35 10.40
C ASP A 34 7.97 13.07 9.75
N SER A 35 7.42 12.49 8.68
CA SER A 35 6.23 13.00 8.01
C SER A 35 5.00 12.95 8.93
N VAL A 36 4.77 11.84 9.64
CA VAL A 36 3.62 11.66 10.54
C VAL A 36 3.70 12.60 11.73
N GLU A 37 4.87 12.73 12.35
CA GLU A 37 5.14 13.65 13.45
C GLU A 37 4.87 15.11 13.05
N SER A 38 5.13 15.45 11.78
CA SER A 38 4.84 16.76 11.19
C SER A 38 3.38 16.95 10.74
N GLY A 39 2.48 16.01 11.06
CA GLY A 39 1.06 16.05 10.68
C GLY A 39 0.77 15.67 9.22
N GLY A 40 1.70 14.97 8.58
CA GLY A 40 1.57 14.46 7.22
C GLY A 40 0.65 13.23 7.12
N VAL A 41 0.20 12.95 5.90
CA VAL A 41 -0.69 11.82 5.59
C VAL A 41 0.03 10.77 4.74
N ILE A 42 -0.20 9.50 5.06
CA ILE A 42 0.20 8.37 4.22
C ILE A 42 -0.95 8.09 3.26
N HIS A 43 -0.72 8.33 1.97
CA HIS A 43 -1.68 8.06 0.92
C HIS A 43 -1.55 6.62 0.41
N THR A 44 -2.64 5.99 -0.01
CA THR A 44 -2.58 4.66 -0.62
C THR A 44 -3.35 4.61 -1.93
N PHE A 45 -2.89 3.81 -2.88
CA PHE A 45 -3.63 3.47 -4.09
C PHE A 45 -3.34 2.01 -4.47
N GLY A 46 -4.38 1.24 -4.75
CA GLY A 46 -4.26 -0.07 -5.35
C GLY A 46 -5.34 -0.25 -6.41
N SER A 47 -4.98 -0.79 -7.57
CA SER A 47 -5.92 -1.07 -8.65
C SER A 47 -6.51 -2.48 -8.52
N GLY A 48 -7.81 -2.62 -8.74
CA GLY A 48 -8.52 -3.90 -8.60
C GLY A 48 -8.34 -4.54 -7.22
N HIS A 49 -7.96 -5.82 -7.17
CA HIS A 49 -7.74 -6.53 -5.91
C HIS A 49 -6.67 -5.89 -5.01
N SER A 50 -5.73 -5.14 -5.59
CA SER A 50 -4.70 -4.43 -4.81
C SER A 50 -5.28 -3.31 -3.92
N GLU A 51 -6.50 -2.83 -4.20
CA GLU A 51 -7.20 -1.87 -3.32
C GLU A 51 -7.37 -2.41 -1.89
N ILE A 52 -7.56 -3.73 -1.72
CA ILE A 52 -7.73 -4.36 -0.41
C ILE A 52 -6.54 -4.08 0.49
N ILE A 53 -5.31 -4.08 -0.05
CA ILE A 53 -4.10 -3.80 0.71
C ILE A 53 -4.09 -2.33 1.14
N GLY A 54 -4.47 -1.40 0.26
CA GLY A 54 -4.61 0.02 0.66
C GLY A 54 -5.65 0.21 1.77
N ARG A 55 -6.80 -0.49 1.68
CA ARG A 55 -7.86 -0.46 2.70
C ARG A 55 -7.45 -1.08 4.02
N GLU A 56 -6.56 -2.06 4.03
CA GLU A 56 -6.09 -2.72 5.25
C GLU A 56 -5.45 -1.71 6.23
N MET A 57 -4.91 -0.57 5.77
CA MET A 57 -4.39 0.49 6.66
C MET A 57 -5.43 1.54 7.08
N VAL A 58 -6.53 1.70 6.33
CA VAL A 58 -7.35 2.93 6.40
C VAL A 58 -8.42 2.84 7.49
N GLY A 59 -8.30 3.69 8.50
CA GLY A 59 -9.35 3.97 9.47
C GLY A 59 -9.83 2.74 10.24
N ARG A 60 -8.90 1.90 10.69
CA ARG A 60 -9.17 0.69 11.48
C ARG A 60 -8.52 0.77 12.86
N ALA A 61 -9.04 -0.02 13.80
CA ALA A 61 -8.45 -0.18 15.12
C ALA A 61 -7.00 -0.67 15.03
N GLY A 62 -6.11 -0.06 15.82
CA GLY A 62 -4.67 -0.34 15.82
C GLY A 62 -3.92 0.24 14.61
N GLY A 63 -4.61 0.95 13.72
CA GLY A 63 -4.01 1.66 12.59
C GLY A 63 -3.70 3.12 12.91
N LEU A 64 -2.75 3.70 12.17
CA LEU A 64 -2.55 5.15 12.17
C LEU A 64 -3.80 5.85 11.62
N VAL A 65 -4.22 6.94 12.27
CA VAL A 65 -5.35 7.78 11.81
C VAL A 65 -5.03 8.47 10.48
N CYS A 66 -3.77 8.80 10.26
CA CYS A 66 -3.27 9.65 9.17
C CYS A 66 -3.06 8.87 7.87
N VAL A 67 -3.98 7.98 7.54
CA VAL A 67 -3.93 7.16 6.32
C VAL A 67 -5.16 7.42 5.47
N SER A 68 -4.94 7.64 4.18
CA SER A 68 -6.00 8.05 3.25
C SER A 68 -5.84 7.33 1.91
N ALA A 69 -6.93 6.78 1.37
CA ALA A 69 -6.90 5.97 0.15
C ALA A 69 -7.53 6.68 -1.05
N ILE A 70 -6.83 6.62 -2.18
CA ILE A 70 -7.36 6.93 -3.51
C ILE A 70 -8.21 5.73 -3.96
N LEU A 71 -9.52 5.92 -4.08
CA LEU A 71 -10.46 4.86 -4.46
C LEU A 71 -10.82 4.91 -5.94
N ASP A 72 -10.65 3.78 -6.63
CA ASP A 72 -11.07 3.58 -8.01
C ASP A 72 -12.45 2.91 -8.06
N THR A 73 -13.48 3.69 -8.39
CA THR A 73 -14.86 3.19 -8.48
C THR A 73 -15.10 2.19 -9.61
N THR A 74 -14.15 2.03 -10.54
CA THR A 74 -14.22 1.03 -11.60
C THR A 74 -13.65 -0.34 -11.17
N GLY A 75 -13.06 -0.42 -9.98
CA GLY A 75 -12.44 -1.64 -9.48
C GLY A 75 -11.26 -2.11 -10.35
N GLY A 76 -10.50 -1.18 -10.94
CA GLY A 76 -9.38 -1.47 -11.83
C GLY A 76 -9.76 -1.83 -13.27
N PHE A 77 -11.05 -1.84 -13.62
CA PHE A 77 -11.50 -2.28 -14.96
C PHE A 77 -10.88 -1.45 -16.10
N VAL A 78 -10.67 -0.16 -15.88
CA VAL A 78 -10.10 0.76 -16.88
C VAL A 78 -8.67 1.19 -16.55
N GLU A 79 -7.94 0.43 -15.73
CA GLU A 79 -6.60 0.82 -15.25
C GLU A 79 -5.53 0.97 -16.35
N ASN A 80 -5.79 0.44 -17.55
CA ASN A 80 -4.93 0.58 -18.71
C ASN A 80 -5.30 1.77 -19.61
N LEU A 81 -6.43 2.44 -19.35
CA LEU A 81 -6.80 3.65 -20.06
C LEU A 81 -5.83 4.77 -19.70
N GLN A 82 -5.01 5.19 -20.67
CA GLN A 82 -4.06 6.28 -20.48
C GLN A 82 -4.79 7.57 -20.03
N GLY A 83 -4.21 8.26 -19.05
CA GLY A 83 -4.72 9.47 -18.43
C GLY A 83 -5.74 9.22 -17.31
N TYR A 84 -6.26 7.99 -17.17
CA TYR A 84 -7.23 7.68 -16.13
C TYR A 84 -6.62 7.78 -14.73
N GLY A 85 -5.43 7.22 -14.53
CA GLY A 85 -4.73 7.28 -13.23
C GLY A 85 -4.42 8.71 -12.83
N ARG A 86 -3.97 9.53 -13.80
CA ARG A 86 -3.75 10.96 -13.56
C ARG A 86 -5.02 11.68 -13.15
N ALA A 87 -6.13 11.50 -13.87
CA ALA A 87 -7.41 12.13 -13.55
C ALA A 87 -7.92 11.70 -12.16
N LEU A 88 -7.68 10.44 -11.79
CA LEU A 88 -8.02 9.91 -10.47
C LEU A 88 -7.20 10.58 -9.35
N ALA A 89 -5.88 10.71 -9.54
CA ALA A 89 -5.00 11.42 -8.60
C ALA A 89 -5.38 12.90 -8.46
N GLU A 90 -5.64 13.60 -9.58
CA GLU A 90 -6.06 15.01 -9.57
C GLU A 90 -7.38 15.22 -8.82
N ARG A 91 -8.36 14.33 -9.03
CA ARG A 91 -9.63 14.36 -8.30
C ARG A 91 -9.40 14.18 -6.80
N TYR A 92 -8.58 13.21 -6.42
CA TYR A 92 -8.27 12.94 -5.03
C TYR A 92 -7.51 14.10 -4.37
N ASP A 93 -6.50 14.65 -5.04
CA ASP A 93 -5.69 15.79 -4.57
C ASP A 93 -6.57 17.02 -4.29
N ARG A 94 -7.56 17.31 -5.15
CA ARG A 94 -8.52 18.41 -4.88
C ARG A 94 -9.34 18.22 -3.59
N ASN A 95 -9.62 16.98 -3.21
CA ASN A 95 -10.48 16.68 -2.07
C ASN A 95 -9.71 16.45 -0.77
N HIS A 96 -8.48 15.92 -0.87
CA HIS A 96 -7.71 15.43 0.27
C HIS A 96 -6.32 16.04 0.40
N HIS A 97 -5.87 16.78 -0.61
CA HIS A 97 -4.56 17.42 -0.72
C HIS A 97 -3.38 16.45 -0.62
N LEU A 98 -2.62 16.32 -1.69
CA LEU A 98 -1.30 15.70 -1.70
C LEU A 98 -0.24 16.79 -1.46
N LYS A 99 0.47 16.72 -0.32
CA LYS A 99 1.48 17.72 0.04
C LYS A 99 2.91 17.18 -0.10
N ALA A 100 3.83 18.06 -0.47
CA ALA A 100 5.24 17.72 -0.54
C ALA A 100 5.77 17.22 0.82
N GLY A 101 6.66 16.24 0.80
CA GLY A 101 7.18 15.59 2.01
C GLY A 101 6.33 14.43 2.54
N GLU A 102 5.09 14.27 2.06
CA GLU A 102 4.24 13.13 2.41
C GLU A 102 4.57 11.89 1.57
N PHE A 103 3.96 10.75 1.93
CA PHE A 103 4.20 9.47 1.29
C PHE A 103 2.95 8.96 0.58
N ILE A 104 3.15 8.25 -0.53
CA ILE A 104 2.12 7.43 -1.15
C ILE A 104 2.60 6.00 -1.34
N ILE A 105 1.80 5.04 -0.90
CA ILE A 105 2.01 3.61 -1.13
C ILE A 105 1.14 3.18 -2.30
N ILE A 106 1.78 2.74 -3.38
CA ILE A 106 1.11 2.31 -4.61
C ILE A 106 1.28 0.81 -4.76
N ILE A 107 0.15 0.10 -4.81
CA ILE A 107 0.10 -1.35 -4.83
C ILE A 107 -0.33 -1.84 -6.21
N SER A 108 0.53 -2.60 -6.87
CA SER A 108 0.22 -3.28 -8.12
C SER A 108 1.12 -4.49 -8.29
N ASN A 109 0.54 -5.69 -8.32
CA ASN A 109 1.33 -6.92 -8.34
C ASN A 109 2.24 -7.03 -9.59
N SER A 110 1.73 -6.60 -10.74
CA SER A 110 2.50 -6.58 -11.99
C SER A 110 3.28 -5.28 -12.21
N GLY A 111 2.83 -4.18 -11.61
CA GLY A 111 3.39 -2.84 -11.81
C GLY A 111 3.35 -2.34 -13.26
N LYS A 112 2.56 -2.97 -14.14
CA LYS A 112 2.68 -2.79 -15.59
C LYS A 112 1.63 -1.86 -16.21
N ASN A 113 0.57 -1.53 -15.48
CA ASN A 113 -0.60 -0.84 -16.01
C ASN A 113 -0.48 0.69 -15.87
N CYS A 114 -1.21 1.44 -16.70
CA CYS A 114 -1.14 2.90 -16.73
C CYS A 114 -1.47 3.56 -15.39
N SER A 115 -2.61 3.23 -14.77
CA SER A 115 -3.08 3.90 -13.55
C SER A 115 -2.07 3.96 -12.41
N PRO A 116 -1.49 2.84 -11.92
CA PRO A 116 -0.53 2.91 -10.83
C PRO A 116 0.73 3.73 -11.18
N ILE A 117 1.16 3.70 -12.45
CA ILE A 117 2.33 4.46 -12.92
C ILE A 117 2.01 5.95 -12.98
N GLU A 118 0.89 6.33 -13.57
CA GLU A 118 0.47 7.74 -13.69
C GLU A 118 0.23 8.39 -12.32
N ILE A 119 -0.34 7.65 -11.37
CA ILE A 119 -0.52 8.12 -9.99
C ILE A 119 0.84 8.31 -9.30
N ALA A 120 1.79 7.40 -9.52
CA ALA A 120 3.16 7.54 -9.03
C ALA A 120 3.82 8.81 -9.58
N GLU A 121 3.75 9.02 -10.90
CA GLU A 121 4.32 10.20 -11.56
C GLU A 121 3.67 11.49 -11.06
N TYR A 122 2.33 11.51 -10.89
CA TYR A 122 1.61 12.65 -10.32
C TYR A 122 2.09 12.98 -8.90
N ALA A 123 2.15 11.97 -8.02
CA ALA A 123 2.55 12.17 -6.64
C ALA A 123 4.00 12.68 -6.53
N LYS A 124 4.93 12.15 -7.35
CA LYS A 124 6.31 12.67 -7.42
C LYS A 124 6.35 14.12 -7.89
N GLY A 125 5.54 14.48 -8.89
CA GLY A 125 5.38 15.87 -9.35
C GLY A 125 4.89 16.82 -8.25
N LYS A 126 4.17 16.31 -7.25
CA LYS A 126 3.71 17.04 -6.06
C LYS A 126 4.74 17.05 -4.91
N GLY A 127 5.88 16.38 -5.07
CA GLY A 127 6.93 16.29 -4.06
C GLY A 127 6.71 15.20 -2.99
N LEU A 128 5.81 14.25 -3.24
CA LEU A 128 5.66 13.08 -2.37
C LEU A 128 6.73 12.03 -2.67
N LYS A 129 7.03 11.20 -1.68
CA LYS A 129 7.80 9.97 -1.84
C LYS A 129 6.87 8.81 -2.21
N VAL A 130 7.25 8.05 -3.24
CA VAL A 130 6.46 6.90 -3.72
C VAL A 130 7.08 5.60 -3.22
N VAL A 131 6.28 4.79 -2.53
CA VAL A 131 6.61 3.41 -2.14
C VAL A 131 5.77 2.46 -2.98
N ALA A 132 6.41 1.59 -3.77
CA ALA A 132 5.72 0.54 -4.51
C ALA A 132 5.61 -0.75 -3.69
N ILE A 133 4.45 -1.40 -3.73
CA ILE A 133 4.30 -2.82 -3.36
C ILE A 133 3.98 -3.61 -4.63
N THR A 134 4.87 -4.52 -5.02
CA THR A 134 4.78 -5.30 -6.27
C THR A 134 5.35 -6.70 -6.08
N SER A 135 5.02 -7.64 -6.96
CA SER A 135 5.85 -8.85 -7.13
C SER A 135 7.02 -8.49 -8.04
N MET A 136 8.25 -8.54 -7.51
CA MET A 136 9.44 -8.28 -8.33
C MET A 136 9.65 -9.38 -9.38
N GLU A 137 9.25 -10.62 -9.06
CA GLU A 137 9.30 -11.73 -10.00
C GLU A 137 8.39 -11.49 -11.21
N MET A 138 7.14 -11.07 -10.97
CA MET A 138 6.16 -10.80 -12.02
C MET A 138 6.53 -9.55 -12.81
N THR A 139 6.80 -8.43 -12.12
CA THR A 139 7.01 -7.14 -12.79
C THR A 139 8.21 -7.18 -13.74
N ARG A 140 9.28 -7.92 -13.43
CA ARG A 140 10.45 -8.06 -14.31
C ARG A 140 10.13 -8.81 -15.60
N LYS A 141 9.18 -9.74 -15.60
CA LYS A 141 8.85 -10.62 -16.74
C LYS A 141 7.78 -10.03 -17.68
N VAL A 142 6.87 -9.22 -17.14
CA VAL A 142 5.76 -8.65 -17.94
C VAL A 142 6.19 -7.42 -18.74
N LYS A 143 5.50 -7.17 -19.86
CA LYS A 143 5.62 -5.91 -20.63
C LYS A 143 4.64 -4.87 -20.08
N THR A 144 5.10 -3.64 -19.91
CA THR A 144 4.24 -2.51 -19.51
C THR A 144 3.27 -2.15 -20.63
N THR A 145 2.10 -1.64 -20.25
CA THR A 145 1.13 -1.00 -21.15
C THR A 145 1.25 0.52 -21.13
N HIS A 146 2.02 1.07 -20.18
CA HIS A 146 2.21 2.51 -20.07
C HIS A 146 3.13 3.04 -21.19
N PRO A 147 2.80 4.17 -21.85
CA PRO A 147 3.57 4.69 -22.97
C PRO A 147 5.02 5.07 -22.65
N SER A 148 5.35 5.36 -21.39
CA SER A 148 6.74 5.68 -21.01
C SER A 148 7.70 4.47 -21.08
N GLY A 149 7.18 3.26 -21.27
CA GLY A 149 7.97 2.03 -21.25
C GLY A 149 8.41 1.59 -19.85
N LYS A 150 8.12 2.38 -18.81
CA LYS A 150 8.43 2.08 -17.41
C LYS A 150 7.38 1.20 -16.74
N LYS A 151 7.78 0.60 -15.62
CA LYS A 151 6.94 -0.09 -14.64
C LYS A 151 6.93 0.67 -13.32
N LEU A 152 5.98 0.36 -12.46
CA LEU A 152 5.79 1.04 -11.17
C LEU A 152 7.07 1.10 -10.33
N TYR A 153 7.79 -0.02 -10.20
CA TYR A 153 9.02 -0.09 -9.39
C TYR A 153 10.15 0.81 -9.94
N GLU A 154 10.11 1.18 -11.23
CA GLU A 154 11.10 2.04 -11.88
C GLU A 154 10.79 3.53 -11.70
N VAL A 155 9.56 3.84 -11.30
CA VAL A 155 9.10 5.20 -10.99
C VAL A 155 9.15 5.47 -9.49
N ALA A 156 8.91 4.45 -8.67
CA ALA A 156 8.93 4.53 -7.21
C ALA A 156 10.30 4.92 -6.64
N ASP A 157 10.31 5.58 -5.49
CA ASP A 157 11.53 5.89 -4.74
C ASP A 157 11.99 4.67 -3.93
N TYR A 158 11.03 3.89 -3.44
CA TYR A 158 11.26 2.65 -2.69
C TYR A 158 10.34 1.55 -3.19
N THR A 159 10.80 0.30 -3.11
CA THR A 159 10.00 -0.87 -3.51
C THR A 159 10.05 -1.92 -2.41
N LEU A 160 8.86 -2.38 -2.02
CA LEU A 160 8.65 -3.54 -1.18
C LEU A 160 8.19 -4.70 -2.07
N ASP A 161 8.95 -5.79 -2.07
CA ASP A 161 8.64 -7.00 -2.84
C ASP A 161 7.69 -7.89 -2.02
N ASN A 162 6.51 -8.19 -2.57
CA ASN A 162 5.59 -9.14 -1.94
C ASN A 162 6.02 -10.61 -2.12
N CYS A 163 7.17 -10.85 -2.79
CA CYS A 163 7.78 -12.16 -3.05
C CYS A 163 6.85 -13.15 -3.78
N GLY A 164 5.77 -12.63 -4.37
CA GLY A 164 4.78 -13.38 -5.13
C GLY A 164 5.35 -13.86 -6.46
N VAL A 165 4.65 -14.83 -7.04
CA VAL A 165 5.06 -15.52 -8.27
C VAL A 165 4.30 -15.01 -9.49
N MET A 166 4.78 -15.34 -10.69
CA MET A 166 4.02 -15.11 -11.92
C MET A 166 2.63 -15.78 -11.84
N GLY A 167 1.58 -15.05 -12.21
CA GLY A 167 0.19 -15.52 -12.12
C GLY A 167 -0.45 -15.43 -10.73
N ASP A 168 0.31 -15.13 -9.67
CA ASP A 168 -0.17 -15.07 -8.28
C ASP A 168 -0.96 -16.33 -7.87
N ALA A 169 -0.37 -17.50 -8.12
CA ALA A 169 -0.94 -18.78 -7.76
C ALA A 169 0.18 -19.76 -7.40
N ILE A 170 0.16 -20.29 -6.17
CA ILE A 170 1.28 -21.06 -5.60
C ILE A 170 1.01 -22.57 -5.45
N VAL A 171 -0.18 -23.06 -5.81
CA VAL A 171 -0.54 -24.47 -5.69
C VAL A 171 -1.01 -25.02 -7.03
N ASP A 172 -0.25 -25.95 -7.58
CA ASP A 172 -0.64 -26.69 -8.80
C ASP A 172 -1.81 -27.63 -8.53
N LEU A 173 -2.75 -27.68 -9.48
CA LEU A 173 -3.91 -28.56 -9.42
C LEU A 173 -3.60 -29.91 -10.09
N PRO A 174 -3.59 -31.04 -9.35
CA PRO A 174 -3.22 -32.34 -9.90
C PRO A 174 -4.02 -32.71 -11.15
N GLY A 175 -3.32 -33.08 -12.23
CA GLY A 175 -3.93 -33.45 -13.50
C GLY A 175 -4.46 -32.28 -14.34
N LYS A 176 -4.08 -31.03 -14.01
CA LYS A 176 -4.43 -29.81 -14.77
C LYS A 176 -3.19 -28.95 -15.01
N GLU A 177 -3.19 -28.19 -16.11
CA GLU A 177 -2.20 -27.13 -16.37
C GLU A 177 -2.64 -25.80 -15.72
N GLN A 178 -3.05 -25.86 -14.45
CA GLN A 178 -3.58 -24.71 -13.72
C GLN A 178 -3.05 -24.72 -12.29
N SER A 179 -2.84 -23.52 -11.75
CA SER A 179 -2.45 -23.31 -10.36
C SER A 179 -3.47 -22.38 -9.68
N ALA A 180 -3.59 -22.49 -8.36
CA ALA A 180 -4.48 -21.68 -7.52
C ALA A 180 -3.76 -21.21 -6.24
N GLY A 181 -4.48 -20.44 -5.42
CA GLY A 181 -3.97 -19.94 -4.14
C GLY A 181 -3.18 -18.65 -4.32
N PRO A 182 -3.86 -17.49 -4.37
CA PRO A 182 -3.19 -16.19 -4.45
C PRO A 182 -2.55 -15.80 -3.13
N THR A 183 -1.45 -15.05 -3.23
CA THR A 183 -0.64 -14.66 -2.07
C THR A 183 -0.43 -13.16 -1.95
N SER A 184 -0.62 -12.43 -3.05
CA SER A 184 -0.35 -10.98 -3.11
C SER A 184 -1.07 -10.18 -2.03
N THR A 185 -2.34 -10.48 -1.74
CA THR A 185 -3.12 -9.78 -0.70
C THR A 185 -2.55 -10.01 0.70
N MET A 186 -2.30 -11.26 1.09
CA MET A 186 -1.78 -11.55 2.44
C MET A 186 -0.34 -11.04 2.63
N ALA A 187 0.49 -11.13 1.59
CA ALA A 187 1.85 -10.65 1.61
C ALA A 187 1.89 -9.11 1.65
N GLY A 188 1.05 -8.46 0.85
CA GLY A 188 0.90 -7.00 0.88
C GLY A 188 0.36 -6.50 2.22
N ALA A 189 -0.62 -7.19 2.80
CA ALA A 189 -1.15 -6.88 4.13
C ALA A 189 -0.08 -7.04 5.22
N LEU A 190 0.77 -8.07 5.13
CA LEU A 190 1.90 -8.23 6.04
C LEU A 190 2.87 -7.04 5.89
N LEU A 191 3.27 -6.68 4.67
CA LEU A 191 4.22 -5.59 4.42
C LEU A 191 3.77 -4.24 4.98
N ILE A 192 2.51 -3.85 4.76
CA ILE A 192 2.00 -2.57 5.26
C ILE A 192 1.91 -2.56 6.79
N ASN A 193 1.60 -3.70 7.42
CA ASN A 193 1.52 -3.81 8.86
C ASN A 193 2.92 -3.80 9.49
N LEU A 194 3.90 -4.50 8.89
CA LEU A 194 5.31 -4.44 9.30
C LEU A 194 5.84 -3.01 9.20
N LEU A 195 5.58 -2.33 8.08
CA LEU A 195 5.97 -0.94 7.90
C LEU A 195 5.33 -0.02 8.96
N GLN A 196 4.04 -0.19 9.24
CA GLN A 196 3.37 0.59 10.28
C GLN A 196 3.98 0.33 11.66
N MET A 197 4.29 -0.92 12.00
CA MET A 197 4.93 -1.26 13.29
C MET A 197 6.29 -0.60 13.41
N GLU A 198 7.10 -0.63 12.35
CA GLU A 198 8.41 0.04 12.35
C GLU A 198 8.24 1.57 12.51
N VAL A 199 7.30 2.20 11.80
CA VAL A 199 7.00 3.64 11.95
C VAL A 199 6.64 3.98 13.41
N LEU A 200 5.78 3.17 14.03
CA LEU A 200 5.40 3.35 15.44
C LEU A 200 6.59 3.19 16.37
N GLU A 201 7.45 2.19 16.14
CA GLU A 201 8.66 2.01 16.94
C GLU A 201 9.58 3.23 16.83
N ARG A 202 9.72 3.84 15.65
CA ARG A 202 10.49 5.08 15.47
C ARG A 202 9.89 6.26 16.21
N LEU A 203 8.55 6.42 16.21
CA LEU A 203 7.86 7.46 16.98
C LEU A 203 8.06 7.26 18.49
N LEU A 204 7.87 6.02 18.98
CA LEU A 204 8.02 5.67 20.40
C LEU A 204 9.45 5.91 20.90
N ASN A 205 10.47 5.51 20.13
CA ASN A 205 11.88 5.68 20.51
C ASN A 205 12.29 7.15 20.66
N ARG A 206 11.52 8.08 20.11
CA ARG A 206 11.74 9.54 20.20
C ARG A 206 10.83 10.22 21.22
N GLY A 207 9.90 9.49 21.84
CA GLY A 207 8.89 10.05 22.72
C GLY A 207 7.83 10.88 22.01
N ALA A 208 7.64 10.68 20.70
CA ALA A 208 6.62 11.36 19.90
C ALA A 208 5.24 10.72 20.09
N ASP A 209 4.18 11.49 19.80
CA ASP A 209 2.81 10.98 19.82
C ASP A 209 2.58 9.90 18.76
N THR A 210 1.80 8.89 19.10
CA THR A 210 1.40 7.82 18.18
C THR A 210 -0.09 7.99 17.83
N PRO A 211 -0.43 8.48 16.62
CA PRO A 211 -1.81 8.82 16.29
C PRO A 211 -2.60 7.57 15.90
N LEU A 212 -2.81 6.67 16.87
CA LEU A 212 -3.45 5.37 16.70
C LEU A 212 -4.94 5.40 16.99
N LEU A 213 -5.70 4.75 16.11
CA LEU A 213 -7.13 4.54 16.29
C LEU A 213 -7.41 3.44 17.31
N ARG A 214 -8.29 3.75 18.26
CA ARG A 214 -8.81 2.82 19.25
C ARG A 214 -9.93 1.98 18.66
N SER A 215 -10.08 0.76 19.16
CA SER A 215 -11.21 -0.10 18.81
C SER A 215 -12.52 0.53 19.28
N GLN A 216 -13.49 0.70 18.38
CA GLN A 216 -14.81 1.27 18.72
C GLN A 216 -15.57 0.45 19.78
N ASN A 217 -15.16 -0.80 20.02
CA ASN A 217 -15.72 -1.65 21.08
C ASN A 217 -15.14 -1.35 22.48
N THR A 218 -14.28 -0.35 22.62
CA THR A 218 -13.72 0.08 23.91
C THR A 218 -14.35 1.40 24.34
N GLU A 219 -14.55 1.57 25.64
CA GLU A 219 -15.20 2.74 26.22
C GLU A 219 -14.42 4.03 25.87
N GLY A 220 -15.15 5.06 25.42
CA GLY A 220 -14.57 6.36 25.03
C GLY A 220 -13.72 6.36 23.75
N ALA A 221 -13.70 5.26 22.99
CA ALA A 221 -12.89 5.14 21.79
C ALA A 221 -13.36 6.05 20.65
N MET A 222 -14.66 6.23 20.49
CA MET A 222 -15.22 7.04 19.41
C MET A 222 -14.83 8.51 19.58
N GLU A 223 -15.01 9.06 20.77
CA GLU A 223 -14.67 10.44 21.12
C GLU A 223 -13.16 10.69 20.95
N ALA A 224 -12.33 9.75 21.41
CA ALA A 224 -10.88 9.83 21.25
C ALA A 224 -10.45 9.79 19.78
N ASN A 225 -11.07 8.92 18.97
CA ASN A 225 -10.76 8.82 17.54
C ASN A 225 -11.21 10.07 16.77
N ILE A 226 -12.37 10.64 17.11
CA ILE A 226 -12.86 11.89 16.53
C ILE A 226 -11.90 13.03 16.87
N GLU A 227 -11.50 13.17 18.14
CA GLU A 227 -10.53 14.19 18.57
C GLU A 227 -9.22 14.07 17.79
N LEU A 228 -8.69 12.84 17.73
CA LEU A 228 -7.46 12.53 17.01
C LEU A 228 -7.55 12.91 15.52
N ALA A 229 -8.68 12.61 14.87
CA ALA A 229 -8.91 12.89 13.46
C ALA A 229 -9.10 14.38 13.12
N ARG A 230 -9.40 15.24 14.12
CA ARG A 230 -9.63 16.68 13.87
C ARG A 230 -8.44 17.37 13.21
N SER A 231 -7.22 16.99 13.59
CA SER A 231 -5.98 17.52 13.00
C SER A 231 -5.83 17.16 11.51
N TYR A 232 -6.56 16.15 11.03
CA TYR A 232 -6.57 15.66 9.65
C TYR A 232 -7.86 16.00 8.89
N LYS A 233 -8.67 16.96 9.39
CA LYS A 233 -9.94 17.34 8.75
C LYS A 233 -9.75 17.69 7.27
N GLY A 234 -10.53 17.05 6.41
CA GLY A 234 -10.46 17.25 4.95
C GLY A 234 -9.24 16.62 4.29
N ARG A 235 -8.45 15.79 5.00
CA ARG A 235 -7.31 15.04 4.44
C ARG A 235 -7.58 13.55 4.29
N LEU A 236 -8.52 13.01 5.06
CA LEU A 236 -8.83 11.57 5.12
C LEU A 236 -9.97 11.21 4.16
N SER A 237 -9.81 10.10 3.45
CA SER A 237 -10.82 9.58 2.52
C SER A 237 -11.93 8.81 3.23
N LYS A 238 -11.64 8.32 4.45
CA LYS A 238 -12.63 7.74 5.35
C LYS A 238 -12.92 8.75 6.47
N PRO A 239 -14.17 9.20 6.63
CA PRO A 239 -14.56 10.02 7.76
C PRO A 239 -14.50 9.21 9.06
N LEU A 240 -14.16 9.88 10.15
CA LEU A 240 -14.13 9.36 11.52
C LEU A 240 -15.01 10.22 12.42
#